data_AF-A0A4V6E326-F1
#
_entry.id   AF-A0A4V6E326-F1
#
_cell.length_a   1.000
_cell.length_b   1.000
_cell.length_c   1.000
_cell.angle_alpha   90.00
_cell.angle_beta   90.00
_cell.angle_gamma   90.00
#
_symmetry.space_group_name_H-M   'P 1'
#
loop_
_entity.id
_entity.type
_entity.pdbx_description
1 polymer ?
#
loop_
_entity_poly.entity_id
_entity_poly.type
_entity_poly.pdbx_seq_one_letter_code
_entity_poly.pdbx_strand_id
1 'polypeptide(L)' 'MTDWTDKLSSKERVQATVELLSEPATPEEIADEADVSLSETREIIRSLVKDGIAKRVGDKVDVNINELARRMSEDDFEE' A
#
# COMPACT_ATOMS: atom_id res chain seq x y z
N MET A 1 3.88 -2.55 -22.91
CA MET A 1 3.35 -1.88 -21.71
C MET A 1 4.51 -1.93 -20.73
N THR A 2 5.04 -0.80 -20.27
CA THR A 2 6.05 -0.82 -19.22
C THR A 2 5.27 -1.02 -17.94
N ASP A 3 5.40 -2.18 -17.32
CA ASP A 3 4.76 -2.41 -16.03
C ASP A 3 5.33 -1.37 -15.07
N TRP A 4 4.46 -0.55 -14.49
CA TRP A 4 4.87 0.51 -13.57
C TRP A 4 5.66 -0.06 -12.36
N THR A 5 5.57 -1.38 -12.17
CA THR A 5 6.26 -2.23 -11.20
C THR A 5 7.72 -2.53 -11.54
N ASP A 6 8.16 -2.42 -12.81
CA ASP A 6 9.50 -2.86 -13.27
C ASP A 6 10.68 -2.17 -12.56
N LYS A 7 10.46 -0.99 -11.97
CA LYS A 7 11.49 -0.19 -11.30
C LYS A 7 11.32 -0.14 -9.78
N LEU A 8 10.25 -0.72 -9.26
CA LEU A 8 9.85 -0.60 -7.86
C LEU A 8 10.17 -1.89 -7.10
N SER A 9 10.68 -1.76 -5.88
CA SER A 9 10.78 -2.89 -4.96
C SER A 9 9.39 -3.44 -4.64
N SER A 10 9.31 -4.70 -4.23
CA SER A 10 8.02 -5.29 -3.81
C SER A 10 7.30 -4.48 -2.74
N LYS A 11 8.05 -3.86 -1.82
CA LYS A 11 7.49 -2.97 -0.80
C LYS A 11 6.84 -1.74 -1.41
N GLU A 12 7.52 -1.08 -2.34
CA GLU A 12 7.00 0.10 -3.04
C GLU A 12 5.77 -0.23 -3.89
N ARG A 13 5.77 -1.39 -4.54
CA ARG A 13 4.62 -1.87 -5.33
C ARG A 13 3.39 -2.09 -4.46
N VAL A 14 3.53 -2.88 -3.39
CA VAL A 14 2.42 -3.14 -2.46
C VAL A 14 1.94 -1.85 -1.78
N GLN A 15 2.86 -0.95 -1.40
CA GLN A 15 2.47 0.33 -0.83
C GLN A 15 1.66 1.17 -1.83
N ALA A 16 2.16 1.35 -3.06
CA ALA A 16 1.45 2.10 -4.08
C ALA A 16 0.07 1.50 -4.40
N THR A 17 -0.03 0.17 -4.49
CA THR A 17 -1.31 -0.52 -4.67
C THR A 17 -2.27 -0.21 -3.52
N VAL A 18 -1.80 -0.25 -2.27
CA VAL A 18 -2.62 0.09 -1.09
C VAL A 18 -3.05 1.57 -1.12
N GLU A 19 -2.16 2.48 -1.48
CA GLU A 19 -2.43 3.92 -1.53
C GLU A 19 -3.45 4.30 -2.62
N LEU A 20 -3.55 3.50 -3.69
CA LEU A 20 -4.49 3.67 -4.80
C LEU A 20 -5.85 2.97 -4.59
N LEU A 21 -6.05 2.27 -3.47
CA LEU A 21 -7.31 1.58 -3.19
C LEU A 21 -8.46 2.59 -3.08
N SER A 22 -9.49 2.39 -3.91
CA SER A 22 -10.76 3.12 -3.81
C SER A 22 -11.72 2.46 -2.81
N GLU A 23 -11.54 1.16 -2.55
CA GLU A 23 -12.31 0.35 -1.60
C GLU A 23 -11.38 -0.67 -0.93
N PRO A 24 -11.74 -1.20 0.26
CA PRO A 24 -10.95 -2.24 0.92
C PRO A 24 -10.76 -3.48 0.03
N ALA A 25 -9.52 -3.96 -0.06
CA ALA A 25 -9.12 -5.10 -0.88
C ALA A 25 -8.48 -6.22 -0.03
N THR A 26 -8.61 -7.45 -0.48
CA THR A 26 -7.96 -8.59 0.17
C THR A 26 -6.44 -8.58 -0.10
N PRO A 27 -5.63 -9.22 0.76
CA PRO A 27 -4.20 -9.40 0.48
C PRO A 27 -3.89 -10.15 -0.82
N GLU A 28 -4.84 -10.94 -1.34
CA GLU A 28 -4.72 -11.65 -2.61
C GLU A 28 -4.88 -10.70 -3.80
N GLU A 29 -5.91 -9.85 -3.78
CA GLU A 29 -6.10 -8.81 -4.81
C GLU A 29 -4.93 -7.83 -4.86
N ILE A 30 -4.40 -7.44 -3.70
CA ILE A 30 -3.22 -6.56 -3.61
C ILE A 30 -1.97 -7.25 -4.16
N ALA A 31 -1.81 -8.56 -3.90
CA ALA A 31 -0.67 -9.33 -4.37
C ALA A 31 -0.65 -9.46 -5.90
N ASP A 32 -1.83 -9.70 -6.49
CA ASP A 32 -2.02 -9.79 -7.94
C ASP A 32 -1.69 -8.46 -8.63
N GLU A 33 -2.28 -7.36 -8.14
CA GLU A 33 -2.07 -6.02 -8.71
C GLU A 33 -0.62 -5.50 -8.52
N ALA A 34 0.00 -5.80 -7.37
CA ALA A 34 1.38 -5.40 -7.11
C ALA A 34 2.42 -6.28 -7.83
N ASP A 35 2.00 -7.40 -8.44
CA ASP A 35 2.86 -8.46 -8.97
C ASP A 35 3.88 -8.96 -7.92
N VAL A 36 3.38 -9.27 -6.71
CA VAL A 36 4.17 -9.74 -5.55
C VAL A 36 3.54 -10.99 -4.97
N SER A 37 4.35 -11.93 -4.48
CA SER A 37 3.82 -13.15 -3.87
C SER A 37 2.92 -12.85 -2.66
N LEU A 38 1.82 -13.59 -2.49
CA LEU A 38 0.90 -13.42 -1.37
C LEU A 38 1.58 -13.45 0.01
N SER A 39 2.58 -14.33 0.18
CA SER A 39 3.34 -14.44 1.43
C SER A 39 4.10 -13.15 1.73
N GLU A 40 4.81 -12.60 0.75
CA GLU A 40 5.56 -11.36 0.87
C GLU A 40 4.63 -10.15 1.04
N THR A 41 3.53 -10.09 0.27
CA THR A 41 2.47 -9.09 0.41
C THR A 41 1.91 -9.04 1.82
N ARG A 42 1.66 -10.19 2.46
CA ARG A 42 1.19 -10.26 3.87
C ARG A 42 2.22 -9.75 4.88
N GLU A 43 3.51 -9.90 4.60
CA GLU A 43 4.58 -9.33 5.42
C GLU A 43 4.65 -7.81 5.27
N ILE A 44 4.60 -7.33 4.03
CA ILE A 44 4.62 -5.89 3.72
C ILE A 44 3.39 -5.20 4.32
N ILE A 45 2.19 -5.74 4.13
CA ILE A 45 0.95 -5.21 4.72
C ILE A 45 1.07 -5.11 6.23
N ARG A 46 1.68 -6.10 6.91
CA ARG A 46 1.90 -6.02 8.37
C ARG A 46 2.81 -4.86 8.74
N SER A 47 3.85 -4.57 7.94
CA SER A 47 4.67 -3.37 8.12
C SER A 47 3.83 -2.11 7.91
N LEU A 48 3.09 -2.00 6.80
CA LEU A 48 2.30 -0.81 6.47
C LEU A 48 1.24 -0.50 7.53
N VAL A 49 0.63 -1.53 8.13
CA VAL A 49 -0.31 -1.35 9.25
C VAL A 49 0.40 -0.85 10.50
N LYS A 50 1.59 -1.36 10.80
CA LYS A 50 2.40 -0.89 11.93
C LYS A 50 2.88 0.56 11.73
N ASP A 51 3.20 0.90 10.49
CA ASP A 51 3.65 2.23 10.06
C ASP A 51 2.47 3.22 9.96
N GLY A 52 1.23 2.76 10.18
CA GLY A 52 0.02 3.60 10.16
C GLY A 52 -0.54 3.91 8.78
N ILE A 53 0.14 3.49 7.70
CA ILE A 53 -0.24 3.73 6.30
C ILE A 53 -1.49 2.94 5.90
N ALA A 54 -1.62 1.72 6.41
CA ALA A 54 -2.76 0.84 6.12
C ALA A 54 -3.53 0.51 7.40
N LYS A 55 -4.79 0.11 7.25
CA LYS A 55 -5.63 -0.42 8.33
C LYS A 55 -6.31 -1.71 7.88
N ARG A 56 -6.56 -2.62 8.80
CA ARG A 56 -7.34 -3.84 8.52
C ARG A 56 -8.84 -3.58 8.71
N VAL A 57 -9.63 -4.04 7.75
CA VAL A 57 -11.09 -4.01 7.76
C VAL A 57 -11.59 -5.43 7.56
N GLY A 58 -11.72 -6.18 8.65
CA GLY A 58 -11.99 -7.62 8.59
C GLY A 58 -10.81 -8.40 8.00
N ASP A 59 -11.06 -9.19 6.96
CA ASP A 59 -10.04 -9.88 6.16
C ASP A 59 -9.37 -8.98 5.11
N LYS A 60 -9.91 -7.78 4.89
CA LYS A 60 -9.43 -6.81 3.90
C LYS A 60 -8.48 -5.78 4.50
N VAL A 61 -7.80 -5.08 3.62
CA VAL A 61 -6.90 -3.96 3.90
C VAL A 61 -7.45 -2.74 3.20
N ASP A 62 -7.44 -1.63 3.92
CA ASP A 62 -7.82 -0.33 3.42
C ASP A 62 -6.70 0.67 3.74
N VAL A 63 -6.65 1.74 2.98
CA VAL A 63 -5.69 2.81 3.19
C VAL A 63 -6.10 3.68 4.37
N ASN A 64 -5.12 4.12 5.17
CA ASN A 64 -5.37 5.09 6.20
C ASN A 64 -5.26 6.50 5.61
N ILE A 65 -6.37 6.98 5.06
CA ILE A 65 -6.46 8.30 4.40
C ILE A 65 -5.99 9.44 5.31
N ASN A 66 -6.20 9.35 6.63
CA ASN A 66 -5.73 10.38 7.56
C ASN A 66 -4.20 10.45 7.62
N GLU A 67 -3.53 9.30 7.54
CA GLU A 67 -2.06 9.22 7.53
C GLU A 67 -1.50 9.66 6.18
N LEU A 68 -2.17 9.32 5.07
CA LEU A 68 -1.79 9.83 3.75
C LEU A 68 -1.93 11.34 3.64
N ALA A 69 -3.05 11.90 4.08
CA ALA A 69 -3.27 13.34 4.08
C ALA A 69 -2.24 14.08 4.95
N ARG A 70 -1.80 13.44 6.05
CA ARG A 70 -0.75 13.97 6.91
C ARG A 70 0.61 13.99 6.21
N ARG A 71 1.04 12.89 5.58
CA ARG A 71 2.30 12.85 4.81
C ARG A 71 2.30 13.87 3.67
N MET A 72 1.21 13.95 2.92
CA MET A 72 1.07 14.96 1.86
C MET A 72 1.14 16.39 2.39
N SER A 73 0.61 16.65 3.59
CA SER A 73 0.71 17.97 4.22
C SER A 73 2.11 18.27 4.79
N GLU A 74 2.92 17.25 5.10
CA GLU A 74 4.31 17.44 5.59
C GLU A 74 5.29 17.65 4.43
N ASP A 75 5.06 17.03 3.26
CA ASP A 75 5.87 17.23 2.03
C ASP A 75 5.71 18.65 1.41
N ASP A 76 4.62 19.38 1.70
CA ASP A 76 4.38 20.75 1.20
C ASP A 76 5.11 21.85 2.02
N PHE A 77 5.84 21.50 3.09
CA PHE A 77 6.47 22.47 4.01
C PHE A 77 8.01 22.57 3.93
N GLU A 78 8.66 21.89 2.97
CA GLU A 78 10.09 22.10 2.66
C GLU A 78 10.26 22.98 1.41
N GLU A 79 10.06 24.31 1.54
CA GLU A 79 10.53 25.34 0.58
C GLU A 79 11.75 26.10 1.15
#